data_AF-A0A4Q3AKP0-F1
#
_entry.id   AF-A0A4Q3AKP0-F1
#
_cell.length_a   1.000
_cell.length_b   1.000
_cell.length_c   1.000
_cell.angle_alpha   90.00
_cell.angle_beta   90.00
_cell.angle_gamma   90.00
#
_symmetry.space_group_name_H-M   'P 1'
#
loop_
_entity.id
_entity.type
_entity.pdbx_description
1 polymer ?
#
loop_
_entity_poly.entity_id
_entity_poly.type
_entity_poly.pdbx_seq_one_letter_code
_entity_poly.pdbx_strand_id
1 'polypeptide(L)'
;MTDETVLADRSDITPISIVDEMKTSYLDYAMSVIVARALPDVRDGLKPVHRRILYAAQEGGYLPGRAYRKSARLVGDVMGKYHPHGDSSIYDAMARMAQDWAMRVPLIDGQGNFGSMDPDPPAAMRYTEARLAKVAMALLDDIDKDTVDFQDNYDGSESEPTVLPARYPNLLVNGAGGIAVGMATNIPPHNLGEVIDACLAYMDNGAVTNDELIEIVPGPDFPTGGIILGRTGCRNAYQTGRGSIMVRSRHTTEQRGERRSIVLTEIPYQQGKNRLVELIAEAAKEKRIEGVSDIRDESNREGVRIVIDLKRDATADVVLNQLWRNTPAQSSFPANVLAIRGGRPETLNLRDIIEAFVKFREEVITRRSKFELAKARDRAHILLGLVIAVTNLDEVVKIIRGSPSPAVARERLLVREWPIAEIAQYIKLVEAVEVEVTGDTYRLTDVQVRAILDLRLHRLTGLGRDEIGDELAKLAEVIAELLHILGNRARLYEVIVEELTAVRDQYATPRKTEIAAAADGIEDEDLIEREDMVVTVTMEGYIKRTPLDTFRAQNKGGKGRAGMATKDEDAITNLFVTSTHTPVLFFSNHGKV
;
A
#
# COMPACT_ATOMS: atom_id res chain seq x y z
N MET A 1 29.75 -60.43 -35.09
CA MET A 1 30.38 -60.91 -33.85
C MET A 1 31.59 -60.01 -33.63
N THR A 2 31.47 -58.92 -32.87
CA THR A 2 31.40 -58.99 -31.41
C THR A 2 30.22 -58.24 -30.82
N ASP A 3 29.58 -58.94 -29.91
CA ASP A 3 28.40 -58.63 -29.13
C ASP A 3 28.85 -57.82 -27.91
N GLU A 4 28.64 -56.50 -27.90
CA GLU A 4 28.75 -55.72 -26.66
C GLU A 4 27.35 -55.64 -26.04
N THR A 5 27.03 -56.71 -25.31
CA THR A 5 25.98 -56.74 -24.31
C THR A 5 26.17 -55.56 -23.35
N VAL A 6 25.37 -54.51 -23.50
CA VAL A 6 25.22 -53.48 -22.47
C VAL A 6 24.56 -54.15 -21.28
N LEU A 7 25.38 -54.53 -20.30
CA LEU A 7 24.91 -54.94 -18.99
C LEU A 7 24.10 -53.79 -18.42
N ALA A 8 22.79 -53.98 -18.28
CA ALA A 8 21.92 -53.06 -17.58
C ALA A 8 22.41 -52.95 -16.13
N ASP A 9 23.07 -51.85 -15.79
CA ASP A 9 23.39 -51.48 -14.42
C ASP A 9 22.06 -51.19 -13.71
N ARG A 10 21.53 -52.19 -13.00
CA ARG A 10 20.37 -52.03 -12.10
C ARG A 10 20.82 -51.44 -10.77
N SER A 11 21.38 -50.23 -10.84
CA SER A 11 21.58 -49.38 -9.68
C SER A 11 20.44 -48.37 -9.63
N ASP A 12 19.59 -48.45 -8.59
CA ASP A 12 18.59 -47.40 -8.29
C ASP A 12 19.25 -46.07 -7.85
N ILE A 13 20.59 -46.01 -7.84
CA ILE A 13 21.37 -44.82 -7.51
C ILE A 13 21.72 -44.10 -8.80
N THR A 14 21.08 -42.96 -9.02
CA THR A 14 21.40 -42.06 -10.13
C THR A 14 22.37 -40.97 -9.63
N PRO A 15 23.61 -40.88 -10.15
CA PRO A 15 24.52 -39.82 -9.78
C PRO A 15 24.03 -38.48 -10.33
N ILE A 16 23.94 -37.46 -9.48
CA ILE A 16 23.54 -36.10 -9.87
C ILE A 16 24.78 -35.22 -9.93
N SER A 17 24.92 -34.45 -11.02
CA SER A 17 25.94 -33.42 -11.17
C SER A 17 25.74 -32.32 -10.13
N ILE A 18 26.79 -32.01 -9.36
CA ILE A 18 26.74 -30.92 -8.37
C ILE A 18 26.37 -29.57 -9.00
N VAL A 19 26.79 -29.32 -10.24
CA VAL A 19 26.49 -28.07 -10.94
C VAL A 19 25.01 -27.99 -11.29
N ASP A 20 24.43 -29.09 -11.76
CA ASP A 20 23.02 -29.14 -12.14
C ASP A 20 22.11 -29.10 -10.92
N GLU A 21 22.48 -29.80 -9.85
CA GLU A 21 21.74 -29.76 -8.57
C GLU A 21 21.79 -28.36 -7.95
N MET A 22 22.98 -27.75 -7.85
CA MET A 22 23.12 -26.39 -7.31
C MET A 22 22.33 -25.38 -8.14
N LYS A 23 22.36 -25.48 -9.47
CA LYS A 23 21.61 -24.58 -10.36
C LYS A 23 20.11 -24.74 -10.17
N THR A 24 19.61 -25.97 -10.14
CA THR A 24 18.18 -26.28 -10.00
C THR A 24 17.67 -25.82 -8.63
N SER A 25 18.30 -26.29 -7.55
CA SER A 25 17.94 -25.91 -6.17
C SER A 25 18.02 -24.39 -5.94
N TYR A 26 19.04 -23.71 -6.49
CA TYR A 26 19.14 -22.26 -6.37
C TYR A 26 18.05 -21.52 -7.16
N LEU A 27 17.75 -21.95 -8.39
CA LEU A 27 16.71 -21.33 -9.21
C LEU A 27 15.31 -21.52 -8.61
N ASP A 28 15.00 -22.71 -8.10
CA ASP A 28 13.72 -22.98 -7.45
C ASP A 28 13.53 -22.12 -6.20
N TYR A 29 14.56 -22.04 -5.36
CA TYR A 29 14.55 -21.16 -4.19
C TYR A 29 14.41 -19.68 -4.59
N ALA A 30 15.20 -19.23 -5.58
CA ALA A 30 15.17 -17.84 -6.04
C ALA A 30 13.79 -17.46 -6.59
N MET A 31 13.21 -18.29 -7.46
CA MET A 31 11.88 -18.05 -8.04
C MET A 31 10.79 -18.02 -6.99
N SER A 32 10.81 -18.97 -6.04
CA SER A 32 9.87 -19.00 -4.92
C SER A 32 9.95 -17.71 -4.07
N VAL A 33 11.15 -17.25 -3.74
CA VAL A 33 11.34 -16.01 -2.95
C VAL A 33 10.89 -14.77 -3.73
N ILE A 34 11.18 -14.69 -5.03
CA ILE A 34 10.81 -13.55 -5.87
C ILE A 34 9.29 -13.44 -6.01
N VAL A 35 8.63 -14.53 -6.41
CA VAL A 35 7.20 -14.52 -6.79
C VAL A 35 6.28 -14.67 -5.59
N ALA A 36 6.63 -15.52 -4.62
CA ALA A 36 5.73 -15.93 -3.54
C ALA A 36 6.08 -15.36 -2.16
N ARG A 37 7.04 -14.41 -2.06
CA ARG A 37 7.42 -13.84 -0.76
C ARG A 37 7.70 -12.33 -0.79
N ALA A 38 8.66 -11.90 -1.59
CA ALA A 38 9.29 -10.61 -1.39
C ALA A 38 8.61 -9.44 -2.12
N LEU A 39 8.13 -9.66 -3.33
CA LEU A 39 7.56 -8.62 -4.20
C LEU A 39 6.02 -8.61 -4.13
N PRO A 40 5.38 -7.43 -4.17
CA PRO A 40 3.93 -7.32 -4.29
C PRO A 40 3.45 -7.57 -5.72
N ASP A 41 2.18 -7.95 -5.89
CA ASP A 41 1.51 -7.95 -7.20
C ASP A 41 1.05 -6.52 -7.56
N VAL A 42 1.15 -6.14 -8.84
CA VAL A 42 0.76 -4.80 -9.30
C VAL A 42 -0.74 -4.51 -9.15
N ARG A 43 -1.58 -5.56 -9.17
CA ARG A 43 -3.05 -5.45 -9.18
C ARG A 43 -3.61 -5.03 -7.82
N ASP A 44 -3.14 -5.67 -6.74
CA ASP A 44 -3.63 -5.40 -5.37
C ASP A 44 -2.58 -4.75 -4.46
N GLY A 45 -1.32 -4.70 -4.88
CA GLY A 45 -0.22 -4.13 -4.10
C GLY A 45 0.17 -4.92 -2.85
N LEU A 46 -0.22 -6.19 -2.75
CA LEU A 46 0.00 -7.00 -1.56
C LEU A 46 1.04 -8.08 -1.79
N LYS A 47 1.83 -8.32 -0.73
CA LYS A 47 2.61 -9.55 -0.59
C LYS A 47 1.70 -10.70 -0.16
N PRO A 48 2.09 -11.96 -0.40
CA PRO A 48 1.27 -13.11 -0.01
C PRO A 48 0.90 -13.14 1.48
N VAL A 49 1.81 -12.79 2.39
CA VAL A 49 1.50 -12.74 3.84
C VAL A 49 0.40 -11.73 4.16
N HIS A 50 0.42 -10.54 3.56
CA HIS A 50 -0.61 -9.52 3.80
C HIS A 50 -1.96 -9.99 3.26
N ARG A 51 -1.98 -10.55 2.03
CA ARG A 51 -3.19 -11.08 1.40
C ARG A 51 -3.85 -12.16 2.25
N ARG A 52 -3.06 -13.12 2.74
CA ARG A 52 -3.52 -14.21 3.60
C ARG A 52 -4.07 -13.72 4.93
N ILE A 53 -3.43 -12.72 5.54
CA ILE A 53 -3.94 -12.11 6.78
C ILE A 53 -5.30 -11.46 6.55
N LEU A 54 -5.45 -10.66 5.49
CA LEU A 54 -6.71 -9.98 5.18
C LEU A 54 -7.84 -10.96 4.83
N TYR A 55 -7.52 -11.97 4.01
CA TYR A 55 -8.48 -13.01 3.62
C TYR A 55 -8.94 -13.85 4.82
N ALA A 56 -8.00 -14.36 5.64
CA ALA A 56 -8.34 -15.11 6.85
C ALA A 56 -9.11 -14.25 7.87
N ALA A 57 -8.83 -12.95 7.94
CA ALA A 57 -9.59 -12.04 8.81
C ALA A 57 -11.04 -11.87 8.32
N GLN A 58 -11.28 -11.78 7.01
CA GLN A 58 -12.62 -11.74 6.45
C GLN A 58 -13.38 -13.05 6.70
N GLU A 59 -12.75 -14.18 6.36
CA GLU A 59 -13.31 -15.53 6.53
C GLU A 59 -13.63 -15.81 8.00
N GLY A 60 -12.72 -15.47 8.91
CA GLY A 60 -12.90 -15.59 10.37
C GLY A 60 -13.90 -14.58 10.96
N GLY A 61 -14.41 -13.65 10.16
CA GLY A 61 -15.43 -12.68 10.55
C GLY A 61 -14.93 -11.53 11.43
N TYR A 62 -13.65 -11.17 11.32
CA TYR A 62 -13.00 -10.02 11.98
C TYR A 62 -13.36 -8.71 11.25
N LEU A 63 -14.64 -8.47 11.03
CA LEU A 63 -15.13 -7.36 10.21
C LEU A 63 -15.16 -6.03 10.98
N PRO A 64 -15.11 -4.89 10.29
CA PRO A 64 -15.31 -3.58 10.90
C PRO A 64 -16.65 -3.51 11.65
N GLY A 65 -16.67 -2.79 12.78
CA GLY A 65 -17.87 -2.64 13.63
C GLY A 65 -18.19 -3.85 14.51
N ARG A 66 -17.54 -5.00 14.32
CA ARG A 66 -17.62 -6.15 15.25
C ARG A 66 -16.64 -6.00 16.41
N ALA A 67 -16.84 -6.76 17.48
CA ALA A 67 -15.94 -6.78 18.63
C ALA A 67 -14.50 -7.15 18.20
N TYR A 68 -13.52 -6.49 18.82
CA TYR A 68 -12.12 -6.87 18.69
C TYR A 68 -11.91 -8.30 19.20
N ARG A 69 -10.95 -9.01 18.61
CA ARG A 69 -10.62 -10.39 18.95
C ARG A 69 -9.11 -10.55 19.05
N LYS A 70 -8.67 -11.52 19.86
CA LYS A 70 -7.25 -11.76 20.12
C LYS A 70 -6.46 -11.99 18.84
N SER A 71 -5.37 -11.24 18.69
CA SER A 71 -4.43 -11.34 17.56
C SER A 71 -3.90 -12.78 17.40
N ALA A 72 -3.63 -13.48 18.50
CA ALA A 72 -3.16 -14.86 18.49
C ALA A 72 -4.08 -15.83 17.73
N ARG A 73 -5.40 -15.60 17.75
CA ARG A 73 -6.35 -16.45 17.03
C ARG A 73 -6.24 -16.26 15.53
N LEU A 74 -6.23 -15.00 15.07
CA LEU A 74 -6.05 -14.68 13.65
C LEU A 74 -4.70 -15.18 13.12
N VAL A 75 -3.61 -15.00 13.89
CA VAL A 75 -2.29 -15.52 13.52
C VAL A 75 -2.31 -17.05 13.40
N GLY A 76 -2.97 -17.75 14.33
CA GLY A 76 -3.15 -19.20 14.28
C GLY A 76 -3.95 -19.66 13.06
N ASP A 77 -5.06 -18.97 12.73
CA ASP A 77 -5.90 -19.27 11.56
C ASP A 77 -5.11 -19.07 10.26
N VAL A 78 -4.36 -17.97 10.13
CA VAL A 78 -3.50 -17.69 8.97
C VAL A 78 -2.41 -18.75 8.82
N MET A 79 -1.73 -19.09 9.92
CA MET A 79 -0.65 -20.06 9.92
C MET A 79 -1.15 -21.47 9.56
N GLY A 80 -2.26 -21.88 10.17
CA GLY A 80 -2.83 -23.22 10.03
C GLY A 80 -3.50 -23.50 8.68
N LYS A 81 -3.98 -22.46 7.99
CA LYS A 81 -4.67 -22.62 6.69
C LYS A 81 -3.85 -22.19 5.49
N TYR A 82 -3.11 -21.08 5.57
CA TYR A 82 -2.62 -20.39 4.37
C TYR A 82 -1.11 -20.10 4.39
N HIS A 83 -0.51 -19.80 5.54
CA HIS A 83 0.86 -19.34 5.63
C HIS A 83 1.72 -20.26 6.52
N PRO A 84 2.31 -21.33 5.97
CA PRO A 84 3.05 -22.35 6.72
C PRO A 84 4.47 -21.87 7.12
N HIS A 85 4.54 -20.68 7.71
CA HIS A 85 5.76 -20.02 8.19
C HIS A 85 5.52 -19.53 9.62
N GLY A 86 6.61 -19.14 10.31
CA GLY A 86 6.57 -18.82 11.73
C GLY A 86 5.53 -17.75 12.10
N ASP A 87 4.85 -17.97 13.23
CA ASP A 87 3.84 -17.08 13.81
C ASP A 87 4.33 -15.65 14.00
N SER A 88 5.60 -15.46 14.37
CA SER A 88 6.24 -14.16 14.52
C SER A 88 6.15 -13.32 13.24
N SER A 89 6.46 -13.91 12.09
CA SER A 89 6.43 -13.19 10.81
C SER A 89 5.03 -12.74 10.40
N ILE A 90 4.01 -13.55 10.72
CA ILE A 90 2.60 -13.23 10.48
C ILE A 90 2.16 -12.12 11.44
N TYR A 91 2.51 -12.23 12.72
CA TYR A 91 2.15 -11.24 13.73
C TYR A 91 2.80 -9.88 13.47
N ASP A 92 4.09 -9.85 13.10
CA ASP A 92 4.80 -8.62 12.78
C ASP A 92 4.23 -7.95 11.53
N ALA A 93 3.88 -8.72 10.50
CA ALA A 93 3.21 -8.20 9.31
C ALA A 93 1.82 -7.63 9.64
N MET A 94 1.04 -8.33 10.48
CA MET A 94 -0.26 -7.84 10.95
C MET A 94 -0.13 -6.58 11.80
N ALA A 95 0.84 -6.54 12.71
CA ALA A 95 1.09 -5.39 13.55
C ALA A 95 1.47 -4.16 12.71
N ARG A 96 2.34 -4.34 11.71
CA ARG A 96 2.68 -3.28 10.75
C ARG A 96 1.45 -2.75 10.01
N MET A 97 0.46 -3.59 9.70
CA MET A 97 -0.80 -3.18 9.08
C MET A 97 -1.72 -2.33 9.98
N ALA A 98 -1.45 -2.28 11.29
CA ALA A 98 -2.18 -1.48 12.25
C ALA A 98 -1.46 -0.16 12.64
N GLN A 99 -0.20 0.02 12.22
CA GLN A 99 0.63 1.17 12.58
C GLN A 99 0.46 2.32 11.58
N ASP A 100 -0.10 3.44 12.03
CA ASP A 100 -0.41 4.62 11.22
C ASP A 100 0.81 5.46 10.82
N TRP A 101 1.98 5.21 11.44
CA TRP A 101 3.27 5.73 11.01
C TRP A 101 3.99 4.84 9.99
N ALA A 102 3.57 3.58 9.83
CA ALA A 102 4.19 2.60 8.93
C ALA A 102 3.38 2.39 7.64
N MET A 103 2.08 2.67 7.67
CA MET A 103 1.17 2.64 6.52
C MET A 103 0.38 3.93 6.42
N ARG A 104 0.26 4.46 5.21
CA ARG A 104 -0.50 5.69 4.96
C ARG A 104 -2.00 5.49 5.16
N VAL A 105 -2.48 4.28 4.90
CA VAL A 105 -3.84 3.80 5.10
C VAL A 105 -3.78 2.44 5.80
N PRO A 106 -3.87 2.38 7.14
CA PRO A 106 -3.85 1.13 7.89
C PRO A 106 -4.98 0.17 7.46
N LEU A 107 -4.65 -1.12 7.34
CA LEU A 107 -5.58 -2.16 6.90
C LEU A 107 -6.13 -2.98 8.08
N ILE A 108 -5.49 -2.89 9.25
CA ILE A 108 -5.92 -3.51 10.49
C ILE A 108 -6.25 -2.41 11.49
N ASP A 109 -7.40 -2.54 12.13
CA ASP A 109 -7.80 -1.75 13.29
C ASP A 109 -7.43 -2.55 14.55
N GLY A 110 -6.40 -2.07 15.25
CA GLY A 110 -5.79 -2.74 16.39
C GLY A 110 -6.15 -2.07 17.72
N GLN A 111 -6.40 -2.88 18.74
CA GLN A 111 -6.54 -2.45 20.13
C GLN A 111 -5.43 -3.06 21.00
N GLY A 112 -4.70 -2.20 21.72
CA GLY A 112 -3.56 -2.58 22.56
C GLY A 112 -2.26 -1.91 22.12
N ASN A 113 -1.13 -2.38 22.63
CA ASN A 113 0.18 -1.86 22.25
C ASN A 113 0.69 -2.54 20.98
N PHE A 114 0.57 -1.86 19.84
CA PHE A 114 1.07 -2.30 18.53
C PHE A 114 2.48 -1.77 18.21
N GLY A 115 3.22 -1.31 19.21
CA GLY A 115 4.56 -0.74 19.06
C GLY A 115 4.53 0.79 19.00
N SER A 116 5.66 1.39 18.64
CA SER A 116 5.82 2.83 18.49
C SER A 116 6.68 3.16 17.24
N MET A 117 6.90 4.45 16.96
CA MET A 117 7.87 4.88 15.93
C MET A 117 9.32 4.53 16.32
N ASP A 118 9.54 4.21 17.58
CA ASP A 118 10.82 3.75 18.12
C ASP A 118 10.93 2.22 17.99
N PRO A 119 12.11 1.61 18.21
CA PRO A 119 12.28 0.16 18.09
C PRO A 119 11.56 -0.65 19.19
N ASP A 120 10.47 -0.14 19.75
CA ASP A 120 9.62 -0.86 20.68
C ASP A 120 8.72 -1.84 19.90
N PRO A 121 8.92 -3.16 20.05
CA PRO A 121 8.09 -4.12 19.36
C PRO A 121 6.63 -4.06 19.88
N PRO A 122 5.66 -4.51 19.07
CA PRO A 122 4.30 -4.72 19.56
C PRO A 122 4.30 -5.64 20.78
N ALA A 123 3.35 -5.45 21.69
CA ALA A 123 3.13 -6.39 22.77
C ALA A 123 2.82 -7.79 22.20
N ALA A 124 3.07 -8.86 22.95
CA ALA A 124 2.81 -10.20 22.46
C ALA A 124 1.35 -10.40 22.03
N MET A 125 1.12 -11.18 20.98
CA MET A 125 -0.19 -11.42 20.33
C MET A 125 -1.33 -11.93 21.24
N ARG A 126 -1.00 -12.36 22.47
CA ARG A 126 -1.97 -12.72 23.51
C ARG A 126 -2.63 -11.51 24.18
N TYR A 127 -2.01 -10.34 24.09
CA TYR A 127 -2.50 -9.11 24.71
C TYR A 127 -3.28 -8.25 23.72
N THR A 128 -2.76 -8.09 22.51
CA THR A 128 -3.36 -7.29 21.45
C THR A 128 -4.62 -7.94 20.88
N GLU A 129 -5.52 -7.10 20.40
CA GLU A 129 -6.71 -7.49 19.68
C GLU A 129 -6.78 -6.75 18.35
N ALA A 130 -7.36 -7.37 17.35
CA ALA A 130 -7.39 -6.82 15.99
C ALA A 130 -8.72 -7.15 15.30
N ARG A 131 -9.06 -6.31 14.32
CA ARG A 131 -10.06 -6.56 13.29
C ARG A 131 -9.65 -5.84 12.00
N LEU A 132 -10.34 -6.10 10.90
CA LEU A 132 -10.14 -5.35 9.66
C LEU A 132 -10.51 -3.88 9.87
N ALA A 133 -9.67 -2.98 9.34
CA ALA A 133 -10.03 -1.58 9.21
C ALA A 133 -11.14 -1.43 8.15
N LYS A 134 -11.97 -0.39 8.26
CA LYS A 134 -13.11 -0.18 7.34
C LYS A 134 -12.67 -0.15 5.87
N VAL A 135 -11.55 0.52 5.59
CA VAL A 135 -10.97 0.64 4.25
C VAL A 135 -10.48 -0.69 3.67
N ALA A 136 -10.10 -1.66 4.51
CA ALA A 136 -9.66 -2.96 4.03
C ALA A 136 -10.78 -3.75 3.35
N MET A 137 -12.05 -3.46 3.67
CA MET A 137 -13.19 -4.05 2.96
C MET A 137 -13.19 -3.64 1.48
N ALA A 138 -12.76 -2.43 1.14
CA ALA A 138 -12.62 -2.03 -0.26
C ALA A 138 -11.57 -2.86 -1.02
N LEU A 139 -10.67 -3.58 -0.34
CA LEU A 139 -9.80 -4.57 -0.98
C LEU A 139 -10.46 -5.94 -1.16
N LEU A 140 -11.39 -6.29 -0.28
CA LEU A 140 -11.93 -7.65 -0.08
C LEU A 140 -13.36 -7.85 -0.60
N ASP A 141 -14.11 -6.77 -0.82
CA ASP A 141 -15.50 -6.83 -1.25
C ASP A 141 -15.63 -7.58 -2.60
N ASP A 142 -16.70 -8.37 -2.72
CA ASP A 142 -17.04 -9.24 -3.86
C ASP A 142 -16.13 -10.44 -4.09
N ILE A 143 -15.20 -10.76 -3.18
CA ILE A 143 -14.30 -11.92 -3.34
C ILE A 143 -15.04 -13.27 -3.47
N ASP A 144 -16.27 -13.36 -2.95
CA ASP A 144 -17.15 -14.52 -3.00
C ASP A 144 -17.96 -14.64 -4.32
N LYS A 145 -17.77 -13.70 -5.25
CA LYS A 145 -18.51 -13.62 -6.53
C LYS A 145 -17.66 -13.98 -7.74
N ASP A 146 -16.73 -14.91 -7.57
CA ASP A 146 -15.82 -15.38 -8.62
C ASP A 146 -15.07 -14.23 -9.34
N THR A 147 -14.65 -13.21 -8.58
CA THR A 147 -14.00 -12.02 -9.14
C THR A 147 -12.51 -12.17 -9.37
N VAL A 148 -11.89 -13.16 -8.73
CA VAL A 148 -10.45 -13.41 -8.76
C VAL A 148 -10.19 -14.91 -8.77
N ASP A 149 -9.02 -15.31 -9.25
CA ASP A 149 -8.64 -16.72 -9.25
C ASP A 149 -8.21 -17.17 -7.86
N PHE A 150 -8.66 -18.37 -7.51
CA PHE A 150 -8.26 -19.08 -6.32
C PHE A 150 -7.29 -20.21 -6.69
N GLN A 151 -6.40 -20.51 -5.76
CA GLN A 151 -5.48 -21.64 -5.84
C GLN A 151 -5.61 -22.48 -4.57
N ASP A 152 -5.20 -23.74 -4.67
CA ASP A 152 -5.10 -24.60 -3.50
C ASP A 152 -4.05 -24.06 -2.53
N ASN A 153 -4.30 -24.20 -1.23
CA ASN A 153 -3.31 -23.92 -0.21
C ASN A 153 -2.18 -24.98 -0.24
N TYR A 154 -1.22 -24.87 0.67
CA TYR A 154 -0.01 -25.71 0.67
C TYR A 154 -0.27 -27.21 0.88
N ASP A 155 -1.41 -27.62 1.44
CA ASP A 155 -1.78 -29.02 1.67
C ASP A 155 -3.01 -29.49 0.88
N GLY A 156 -3.58 -28.63 0.03
CA GLY A 156 -4.74 -28.92 -0.81
C GLY A 156 -6.07 -29.07 -0.06
N SER A 157 -6.13 -28.71 1.23
CA SER A 157 -7.36 -28.82 2.03
C SER A 157 -8.24 -27.56 1.98
N GLU A 158 -7.65 -26.41 1.65
CA GLU A 158 -8.31 -25.11 1.60
C GLU A 158 -7.98 -24.39 0.29
N SER A 159 -8.74 -23.34 -0.02
CA SER A 159 -8.52 -22.49 -1.18
C SER A 159 -8.19 -21.05 -0.78
N GLU A 160 -7.24 -20.42 -1.46
CA GLU A 160 -6.82 -19.04 -1.21
C GLU A 160 -6.80 -18.18 -2.48
N PRO A 161 -7.12 -16.88 -2.38
CA PRO A 161 -7.10 -15.98 -3.53
C PRO A 161 -5.66 -15.65 -3.96
N THR A 162 -5.41 -15.68 -5.26
CA THR A 162 -4.11 -15.30 -5.84
C THR A 162 -3.87 -13.79 -5.76
N VAL A 163 -4.93 -13.00 -5.90
CA VAL A 163 -5.00 -11.54 -5.72
C VAL A 163 -6.33 -11.15 -5.07
N LEU A 164 -6.39 -9.97 -4.46
CA LEU A 164 -7.66 -9.43 -3.96
C LEU A 164 -8.39 -8.60 -5.02
N PRO A 165 -9.74 -8.51 -4.99
CA PRO A 165 -10.52 -7.71 -5.95
C PRO A 165 -10.10 -6.24 -6.04
N ALA A 166 -9.62 -5.65 -4.94
CA ALA A 166 -9.00 -4.32 -4.85
C ALA A 166 -9.78 -3.20 -5.57
N ARG A 167 -10.62 -2.45 -4.85
CA ARG A 167 -11.34 -1.27 -5.37
C ARG A 167 -10.55 0.02 -5.30
N TYR A 168 -9.28 -0.02 -4.89
CA TYR A 168 -8.36 1.11 -4.98
C TYR A 168 -6.91 0.62 -5.18
N PRO A 169 -6.04 1.45 -5.80
CA PRO A 169 -4.67 1.07 -6.16
C PRO A 169 -3.72 1.07 -4.94
N ASN A 170 -3.86 0.07 -4.09
CA ASN A 170 -3.15 -0.03 -2.81
C ASN A 170 -1.61 -0.07 -2.94
N LEU A 171 -1.07 -0.54 -4.07
CA LEU A 171 0.37 -0.52 -4.33
C LEU A 171 0.95 0.90 -4.24
N LEU A 172 0.26 1.89 -4.80
CA LEU A 172 0.68 3.30 -4.75
C LEU A 172 0.32 3.92 -3.40
N VAL A 173 -0.90 3.66 -2.90
CA VAL A 173 -1.40 4.28 -1.66
C VAL A 173 -0.54 3.93 -0.45
N ASN A 174 -0.29 2.64 -0.21
CA ASN A 174 0.47 2.19 0.95
C ASN A 174 1.95 1.94 0.66
N GLY A 175 2.33 1.87 -0.62
CA GLY A 175 3.68 1.50 -1.01
C GLY A 175 3.99 0.04 -0.70
N ALA A 176 5.25 -0.34 -0.94
CA ALA A 176 5.75 -1.68 -0.64
C ALA A 176 7.26 -1.65 -0.52
N GLY A 177 7.82 -2.36 0.46
CA GLY A 177 9.25 -2.57 0.60
C GLY A 177 9.56 -4.06 0.69
N GLY A 178 10.62 -4.53 0.04
CA GLY A 178 11.00 -5.94 0.07
C GLY A 178 12.34 -6.22 -0.61
N ILE A 179 13.07 -7.20 -0.09
CA ILE A 179 14.33 -7.69 -0.66
C ILE A 179 14.10 -9.13 -1.10
N ALA A 180 14.35 -9.40 -2.37
CA ALA A 180 14.29 -10.73 -2.96
C ALA A 180 15.69 -11.21 -3.37
N VAL A 181 15.77 -12.35 -4.04
CA VAL A 181 17.05 -12.84 -4.57
C VAL A 181 17.44 -12.03 -5.81
N GLY A 182 18.52 -11.24 -5.71
CA GLY A 182 19.06 -10.44 -6.81
C GLY A 182 18.28 -9.15 -7.14
N MET A 183 17.23 -8.83 -6.40
CA MET A 183 16.40 -7.64 -6.64
C MET A 183 15.78 -7.11 -5.35
N ALA A 184 15.34 -5.86 -5.36
CA ALA A 184 14.65 -5.22 -4.25
C ALA A 184 13.54 -4.30 -4.78
N THR A 185 12.55 -4.03 -3.94
CA THR A 185 11.49 -3.05 -4.20
C THR A 185 11.40 -2.10 -3.01
N ASN A 186 11.19 -0.82 -3.30
CA ASN A 186 10.96 0.23 -2.32
C ASN A 186 10.09 1.33 -2.94
N ILE A 187 8.78 1.17 -2.78
CA ILE A 187 7.75 2.04 -3.34
C ILE A 187 7.23 2.94 -2.21
N PRO A 188 7.32 4.27 -2.33
CA PRO A 188 6.82 5.17 -1.30
C PRO A 188 5.28 5.21 -1.31
N PRO A 189 4.64 5.49 -0.16
CA PRO A 189 3.19 5.67 -0.08
C PRO A 189 2.74 6.99 -0.72
N HIS A 190 1.46 7.05 -1.09
CA HIS A 190 0.83 8.19 -1.77
C HIS A 190 -0.54 8.51 -1.17
N ASN A 191 -1.04 9.69 -1.48
CA ASN A 191 -2.37 10.10 -1.05
C ASN A 191 -3.45 9.32 -1.81
N LEU A 192 -4.39 8.70 -1.09
CA LEU A 192 -5.46 7.91 -1.70
C LEU A 192 -6.32 8.71 -2.68
N GLY A 193 -6.63 9.97 -2.36
CA GLY A 193 -7.47 10.81 -3.20
C GLY A 193 -6.81 11.11 -4.54
N GLU A 194 -5.56 11.58 -4.50
CA GLU A 194 -4.78 11.93 -5.69
C GLU A 194 -4.56 10.72 -6.61
N VAL A 195 -4.30 9.54 -6.05
CA VAL A 195 -4.11 8.34 -6.86
C VAL A 195 -5.43 7.91 -7.51
N ILE A 196 -6.56 8.02 -6.82
CA ILE A 196 -7.87 7.75 -7.44
C ILE A 196 -8.16 8.78 -8.54
N ASP A 197 -7.92 10.07 -8.29
CA ASP A 197 -8.11 11.11 -9.30
C ASP A 197 -7.22 10.87 -10.54
N ALA A 198 -6.03 10.32 -10.36
CA ALA A 198 -5.15 9.91 -11.47
C ALA A 198 -5.70 8.70 -12.25
N CYS A 199 -6.32 7.73 -11.56
CA CYS A 199 -7.06 6.65 -12.22
C CYS A 199 -8.25 7.18 -13.02
N LEU A 200 -9.01 8.12 -12.46
CA LEU A 200 -10.15 8.75 -13.14
C LEU A 200 -9.69 9.52 -14.39
N ALA A 201 -8.58 10.27 -14.30
CA ALA A 201 -8.01 10.98 -15.45
C ALA A 201 -7.54 10.02 -16.55
N TYR A 202 -6.94 8.88 -16.19
CA TYR A 202 -6.58 7.84 -17.15
C TYR A 202 -7.80 7.20 -17.82
N MET A 203 -8.89 7.02 -17.09
CA MET A 203 -10.13 6.47 -17.64
C MET A 203 -10.87 7.45 -18.56
N ASP A 204 -10.82 8.75 -18.26
CA ASP A 204 -11.35 9.81 -19.11
C ASP A 204 -10.53 9.95 -20.40
N ASN A 205 -9.20 9.88 -20.28
CA ASN A 205 -8.27 9.93 -21.40
C ASN A 205 -7.18 8.87 -21.29
N GLY A 206 -7.35 7.72 -21.95
CA GLY A 206 -6.34 6.65 -21.96
C GLY A 206 -4.99 7.03 -22.59
N ALA A 207 -4.94 8.14 -23.34
CA ALA A 207 -3.71 8.71 -23.89
C ALA A 207 -3.00 9.69 -22.93
N VAL A 208 -3.53 9.89 -21.71
CA VAL A 208 -2.91 10.74 -20.69
C VAL A 208 -1.46 10.33 -20.49
N THR A 209 -0.59 11.33 -20.53
CA THR A 209 0.86 11.17 -20.42
C THR A 209 1.27 11.02 -18.97
N ASN A 210 2.46 10.48 -18.76
CA ASN A 210 3.00 10.38 -17.41
C ASN A 210 3.20 11.76 -16.76
N ASP A 211 3.56 12.79 -17.54
CA ASP A 211 3.74 14.15 -17.01
C ASP A 211 2.41 14.78 -16.57
N GLU A 212 1.31 14.55 -17.29
CA GLU A 212 -0.02 15.00 -16.87
C GLU A 212 -0.48 14.29 -15.57
N LEU A 213 -0.20 12.98 -15.45
CA LEU A 213 -0.49 12.24 -14.22
C LEU A 213 0.32 12.75 -13.02
N ILE A 214 1.54 13.24 -13.25
CA ILE A 214 2.40 13.84 -12.20
C ILE A 214 1.84 15.17 -11.70
N GLU A 215 1.06 15.90 -12.50
CA GLU A 215 0.37 17.09 -11.97
C GLU A 215 -0.78 16.74 -11.03
N ILE A 216 -1.38 15.55 -11.19
CA ILE A 216 -2.42 15.03 -10.27
C ILE A 216 -1.79 14.38 -9.04
N VAL A 217 -0.71 13.62 -9.23
CA VAL A 217 0.06 12.96 -8.16
C VAL A 217 1.43 13.63 -8.05
N PRO A 218 1.56 14.76 -7.35
CA PRO A 218 2.77 15.58 -7.40
C PRO A 218 3.99 14.98 -6.74
N GLY A 219 3.80 13.96 -5.89
CA GLY A 219 4.84 13.23 -5.17
C GLY A 219 4.24 12.23 -4.18
N PRO A 220 5.09 11.54 -3.40
CA PRO A 220 4.66 10.74 -2.26
C PRO A 220 3.87 11.51 -1.20
N ASP A 221 3.15 10.78 -0.36
CA ASP A 221 2.52 11.28 0.87
C ASP A 221 2.85 10.31 2.01
N PHE A 222 3.88 10.66 2.78
CA PHE A 222 4.40 9.81 3.84
C PHE A 222 3.49 9.87 5.08
N PRO A 223 3.26 8.74 5.76
CA PRO A 223 2.44 8.70 6.98
C PRO A 223 2.96 9.59 8.10
N THR A 224 4.28 9.84 8.14
CA THR A 224 4.97 10.69 9.13
C THR A 224 5.05 12.17 8.72
N GLY A 225 4.52 12.56 7.55
CA GLY A 225 4.61 13.93 7.04
C GLY A 225 5.99 14.24 6.44
N GLY A 226 6.61 15.31 6.92
CA GLY A 226 7.88 15.83 6.44
C GLY A 226 7.74 16.76 5.24
N ILE A 227 8.89 17.25 4.77
CA ILE A 227 8.99 18.18 3.64
C ILE A 227 9.85 17.53 2.56
N ILE A 228 9.26 17.25 1.40
CA ILE A 228 10.00 16.86 0.20
C ILE A 228 10.68 18.09 -0.40
N LEU A 229 11.98 17.98 -0.67
CA LEU A 229 12.78 19.05 -1.25
C LEU A 229 12.90 18.87 -2.77
N GLY A 230 12.14 19.65 -3.53
CA GLY A 230 12.11 19.59 -4.98
C GLY A 230 11.39 18.36 -5.55
N ARG A 231 11.01 18.42 -6.83
CA ARG A 231 10.20 17.38 -7.50
C ARG A 231 11.01 16.42 -8.37
N THR A 232 12.29 16.71 -8.64
CA THR A 232 13.12 15.91 -9.57
C THR A 232 13.21 14.44 -9.17
N GLY A 233 13.41 14.16 -7.88
CA GLY A 233 13.45 12.80 -7.35
C GLY A 233 12.15 12.03 -7.59
N CYS A 234 11.01 12.67 -7.32
CA CYS A 234 9.67 12.12 -7.55
C CYS A 234 9.42 11.88 -9.05
N ARG A 235 9.73 12.87 -9.88
CA ARG A 235 9.56 12.77 -11.34
C ARG A 235 10.37 11.63 -11.94
N ASN A 236 11.62 11.48 -11.54
CA ASN A 236 12.47 10.36 -11.98
C ASN A 236 11.86 9.01 -11.56
N ALA A 237 11.39 8.89 -10.31
CA ALA A 237 10.73 7.68 -9.83
C ALA A 237 9.48 7.37 -10.65
N TYR A 238 8.66 8.37 -10.97
CA TYR A 238 7.46 8.17 -11.76
C TYR A 238 7.70 7.89 -13.23
N GLN A 239 8.80 8.36 -13.82
CA GLN A 239 9.11 8.14 -15.24
C GLN A 239 9.89 6.84 -15.49
N THR A 240 10.76 6.46 -14.56
CA THR A 240 11.74 5.36 -14.76
C THR A 240 11.57 4.20 -13.77
N GLY A 241 10.72 4.37 -12.76
CA GLY A 241 10.63 3.47 -11.61
C GLY A 241 11.77 3.65 -10.59
N ARG A 242 12.71 4.58 -10.79
CA ARG A 242 13.82 4.83 -9.85
C ARG A 242 14.01 6.32 -9.56
N GLY A 243 14.20 6.65 -8.28
CA GLY A 243 14.42 8.05 -7.87
C GLY A 243 14.97 8.18 -6.46
N SER A 244 15.65 9.29 -6.21
CA SER A 244 16.16 9.68 -4.89
C SER A 244 15.34 10.86 -4.40
N ILE A 245 14.46 10.65 -3.43
CA ILE A 245 13.49 11.65 -2.96
C ILE A 245 13.99 12.22 -1.65
N MET A 246 14.49 13.46 -1.68
CA MET A 246 14.98 14.15 -0.50
C MET A 246 13.82 14.56 0.41
N VAL A 247 13.85 14.12 1.67
CA VAL A 247 12.86 14.42 2.70
C VAL A 247 13.56 15.06 3.89
N ARG A 248 13.01 16.15 4.39
CA ARG A 248 13.48 16.93 5.53
C ARG A 248 12.43 16.91 6.64
N SER A 249 12.88 16.87 7.90
CA SER A 249 12.02 17.08 9.07
C SER A 249 11.32 18.43 9.01
N ARG A 250 10.04 18.46 9.38
CA ARG A 250 9.35 19.72 9.66
C ARG A 250 9.87 20.27 10.98
N HIS A 251 10.12 21.58 11.02
CA HIS A 251 10.62 22.24 12.20
C HIS A 251 9.93 23.57 12.44
N THR A 252 10.01 24.03 13.68
CA THR A 252 9.68 25.40 14.11
C THR A 252 10.78 25.92 15.03
N THR A 253 10.91 27.24 15.14
CA THR A 253 11.80 27.87 16.10
C THR A 253 10.98 28.48 17.23
N GLU A 254 11.33 28.17 18.47
CA GLU A 254 10.69 28.69 19.67
C GLU A 254 11.66 29.59 20.44
N GLN A 255 11.11 30.63 21.08
CA GLN A 255 11.86 31.48 22.00
C GLN A 255 11.10 31.63 23.31
N ARG A 256 11.72 31.21 24.42
CA ARG A 256 11.19 31.36 25.79
C ARG A 256 12.18 32.15 26.62
N GLY A 257 11.90 33.45 26.80
CA GLY A 257 12.83 34.38 27.43
C GLY A 257 14.11 34.52 26.59
N GLU A 258 15.27 34.23 27.20
CA GLU A 258 16.56 34.23 26.51
C GLU A 258 16.90 32.91 25.80
N ARG A 259 16.10 31.84 26.02
CA ARG A 259 16.40 30.51 25.48
C ARG A 259 15.72 30.34 24.12
N ARG A 260 16.52 30.03 23.10
CA ARG A 260 16.06 29.71 21.74
C ARG A 260 16.16 28.21 21.51
N SER A 261 15.17 27.63 20.85
CA SER A 261 15.14 26.19 20.58
C SER A 261 14.63 25.91 19.16
N ILE A 262 15.19 24.90 18.52
CA ILE A 262 14.65 24.28 17.31
C ILE A 262 13.77 23.11 17.76
N VAL A 263 12.57 23.03 17.22
CA VAL A 263 11.64 21.93 17.51
C VAL A 263 11.31 21.20 16.23
N LEU A 264 11.72 19.93 16.12
CA LEU A 264 11.30 19.04 15.03
C LEU A 264 9.94 18.44 15.37
N THR A 265 8.95 18.66 14.50
CA THR A 265 7.56 18.25 14.70
C THR A 265 7.16 17.05 13.83
N GLU A 266 7.91 16.80 12.75
CA GLU A 266 7.75 15.65 11.86
C GLU A 266 9.13 15.14 11.45
N ILE A 267 9.29 13.84 11.27
CA ILE A 267 10.56 13.21 10.90
C ILE A 267 10.41 12.42 9.59
N PRO A 268 11.51 12.23 8.82
CA PRO A 268 11.50 11.43 7.62
C PRO A 268 10.95 10.02 7.84
N TYR A 269 10.30 9.48 6.81
CA TYR A 269 9.67 8.16 6.86
C TYR A 269 10.69 7.06 7.15
N GLN A 270 10.29 6.04 7.93
CA GLN A 270 11.14 4.92 8.40
C GLN A 270 12.33 5.33 9.30
N GLN A 271 12.35 6.57 9.79
CA GLN A 271 13.32 6.99 10.81
C GLN A 271 12.74 6.79 12.21
N GLY A 272 13.50 6.10 13.08
CA GLY A 272 13.18 6.01 14.51
C GLY A 272 13.54 7.30 15.23
N LYS A 273 12.67 7.77 16.13
CA LYS A 273 12.80 9.04 16.83
C LYS A 273 13.94 9.02 17.85
N ASN A 274 14.00 8.00 18.72
CA ASN A 274 15.09 7.83 19.69
C ASN A 274 16.44 7.73 18.98
N ARG A 275 16.49 6.97 17.88
CA ARG A 275 17.71 6.84 17.08
C ARG A 275 18.12 8.17 16.44
N LEU A 276 17.16 8.98 15.98
CA LEU A 276 17.46 10.30 15.45
C LEU A 276 18.04 11.22 16.54
N VAL A 277 17.46 11.22 17.73
CA VAL A 277 17.95 11.99 18.88
C VAL A 277 19.38 11.57 19.27
N GLU A 278 19.64 10.26 19.33
CA GLU A 278 21.00 9.72 19.56
C GLU A 278 22.01 10.22 18.53
N LEU A 279 21.66 10.17 17.25
CA LEU A 279 22.55 10.59 16.16
C LEU A 279 22.81 12.10 16.16
N ILE A 280 21.80 12.91 16.53
CA ILE A 280 22.00 14.35 16.71
C ILE A 280 22.94 14.62 17.89
N ALA A 281 22.74 13.92 19.01
CA ALA A 281 23.60 14.05 20.18
C ALA A 281 25.05 13.60 19.92
N GLU A 282 25.23 12.52 19.16
CA GLU A 282 26.53 12.05 18.70
C GLU A 282 27.21 13.09 17.80
N ALA A 283 26.49 13.63 16.80
CA ALA A 283 27.01 14.68 15.93
C ALA A 283 27.38 15.97 16.70
N ALA A 284 26.62 16.32 17.74
CA ALA A 284 26.95 17.44 18.62
C ALA A 284 28.19 17.17 19.49
N LYS A 285 28.31 15.95 20.03
CA LYS A 285 29.47 15.52 20.83
C LYS A 285 30.77 15.49 20.02
N GLU A 286 30.68 15.07 18.76
CA GLU A 286 31.78 15.06 17.80
C GLU A 286 32.11 16.44 17.22
N LYS A 287 31.36 17.49 17.61
CA LYS A 287 31.47 18.85 17.08
C LYS A 287 31.23 18.95 15.57
N ARG A 288 30.47 18.01 14.99
CA ARG A 288 29.91 18.15 13.64
C ARG A 288 28.72 19.10 13.63
N ILE A 289 28.04 19.21 14.78
CA ILE A 289 27.02 20.23 15.04
C ILE A 289 27.48 21.05 16.24
N GLU A 290 27.67 22.35 16.03
CA GLU A 290 27.98 23.32 17.07
C GLU A 290 26.72 24.11 17.45
N GLY A 291 26.80 24.98 18.46
CA GLY A 291 25.66 25.80 18.87
C GLY A 291 24.52 25.08 19.61
N VAL A 292 24.57 23.76 19.79
CA VAL A 292 23.60 22.99 20.60
C VAL A 292 24.00 22.96 22.08
N SER A 293 23.03 23.19 22.96
CA SER A 293 23.20 23.18 24.42
C SER A 293 22.59 21.95 25.10
N ASP A 294 21.41 21.52 24.64
CA ASP A 294 20.68 20.35 25.17
C ASP A 294 19.75 19.79 24.08
N ILE A 295 19.43 18.50 24.17
CA ILE A 295 18.53 17.80 23.24
C ILE A 295 17.57 16.93 24.05
N ARG A 296 16.27 17.11 23.83
CA ARG A 296 15.21 16.37 24.54
C ARG A 296 14.16 15.84 23.58
N ASP A 297 13.63 14.68 23.91
CA ASP A 297 12.42 14.16 23.30
C ASP A 297 11.22 14.45 24.20
N GLU A 298 10.32 15.32 23.75
CA GLU A 298 9.08 15.71 24.42
C GLU A 298 7.85 15.12 23.70
N SER A 299 8.05 14.12 22.83
CA SER A 299 6.99 13.50 22.05
C SER A 299 5.99 12.76 22.95
N ASN A 300 4.72 12.85 22.58
CA ASN A 300 3.61 12.24 23.31
C ASN A 300 2.58 11.64 22.34
N ARG A 301 1.38 11.35 22.81
CA ARG A 301 0.30 10.80 21.97
C ARG A 301 -0.24 11.78 20.92
N GLU A 302 0.01 13.07 21.07
CA GLU A 302 -0.45 14.12 20.16
C GLU A 302 0.50 14.31 18.97
N GLY A 303 1.77 13.90 19.11
CA GLY A 303 2.71 13.93 18.00
C GLY A 303 4.18 13.90 18.41
N VAL A 304 5.03 14.03 17.40
CA VAL A 304 6.50 14.11 17.55
C VAL A 304 6.88 15.52 17.97
N ARG A 305 7.73 15.62 18.99
CA ARG A 305 8.31 16.88 19.46
C ARG A 305 9.74 16.64 19.96
N ILE A 306 10.71 16.81 19.09
CA ILE A 306 12.14 16.75 19.45
C ILE A 306 12.64 18.18 19.61
N VAL A 307 13.09 18.54 20.82
CA VAL A 307 13.53 19.89 21.17
C VAL A 307 15.05 19.95 21.25
N ILE A 308 15.64 20.87 20.51
CA ILE A 308 17.08 21.13 20.45
C ILE A 308 17.30 22.56 20.96
N ASP A 309 17.78 22.69 22.19
CA ASP A 309 18.05 24.00 22.78
C ASP A 309 19.37 24.56 22.28
N LEU A 310 19.36 25.82 21.85
CA LEU A 310 20.52 26.50 21.31
C LEU A 310 21.33 27.20 22.41
N LYS A 311 22.64 27.30 22.20
CA LYS A 311 23.51 28.20 22.97
C LYS A 311 23.11 29.66 22.70
N ARG A 312 23.44 30.56 23.63
CA ARG A 312 23.02 31.97 23.57
C ARG A 312 23.45 32.67 22.28
N ASP A 313 24.64 32.35 21.81
CA ASP A 313 25.33 32.90 20.64
C ASP A 313 25.02 32.16 19.33
N ALA A 314 24.31 31.03 19.36
CA ALA A 314 24.03 30.24 18.16
C ALA A 314 22.82 30.78 17.36
N THR A 315 22.95 30.79 16.04
CA THR A 315 21.89 31.13 15.09
C THR A 315 21.15 29.86 14.69
N ALA A 316 19.81 29.90 14.74
CA ALA A 316 19.00 28.71 14.45
C ALA A 316 19.24 28.16 13.04
N ASP A 317 19.34 29.03 12.03
CA ASP A 317 19.52 28.62 10.63
C ASP A 317 20.86 27.90 10.40
N VAL A 318 21.94 28.35 11.03
CA VAL A 318 23.26 27.70 10.95
C VAL A 318 23.20 26.30 11.55
N VAL A 319 22.60 26.17 12.75
CA VAL A 319 22.44 24.87 13.41
C VAL A 319 21.52 23.94 12.60
N LEU A 320 20.46 24.48 11.97
CA LEU A 320 19.60 23.72 11.06
C LEU A 320 20.39 23.18 9.85
N ASN A 321 21.21 24.02 9.20
CA ASN A 321 22.04 23.58 8.07
C ASN A 321 23.02 22.48 8.48
N GLN A 322 23.63 22.60 9.66
CA GLN A 322 24.46 21.54 10.22
C GLN A 322 23.67 20.26 10.51
N LEU A 323 22.44 20.36 11.04
CA LEU A 323 21.54 19.21 11.26
C LEU A 323 21.22 18.49 9.95
N TRP A 324 20.87 19.23 8.89
CA TRP A 324 20.51 18.67 7.59
C TRP A 324 21.67 17.93 6.93
N ARG A 325 22.90 18.43 7.09
CA ARG A 325 24.09 17.81 6.49
C ARG A 325 24.58 16.59 7.26
N ASN A 326 24.47 16.61 8.59
CA ASN A 326 25.17 15.66 9.46
C ASN A 326 24.29 14.59 10.10
N THR A 327 22.97 14.64 9.88
CA THR A 327 22.00 13.76 10.56
C THR A 327 20.88 13.32 9.61
N PRO A 328 20.18 12.21 9.91
CA PRO A 328 19.05 11.77 9.11
C PRO A 328 17.78 12.62 9.31
N ALA A 329 17.85 13.77 9.99
CA ALA A 329 16.78 14.76 9.99
C ALA A 329 16.52 15.31 8.56
N GLN A 330 17.50 15.19 7.67
CA GLN A 330 17.28 15.24 6.22
C GLN A 330 17.91 14.01 5.59
N SER A 331 17.13 13.24 4.83
CA SER A 331 17.59 12.00 4.21
C SER A 331 16.91 11.77 2.86
N SER A 332 17.45 10.87 2.06
CA SER A 332 16.82 10.46 0.80
C SER A 332 16.05 9.16 0.98
N PHE A 333 14.82 9.12 0.47
CA PHE A 333 14.10 7.89 0.21
C PHE A 333 14.50 7.33 -1.17
N PRO A 334 15.16 6.16 -1.24
CA PRO A 334 15.57 5.55 -2.50
C PRO A 334 14.41 4.77 -3.12
N ALA A 335 13.61 5.44 -3.95
CA ALA A 335 12.50 4.82 -4.67
C ALA A 335 13.03 3.82 -5.72
N ASN A 336 12.51 2.60 -5.68
CA ASN A 336 12.77 1.53 -6.64
C ASN A 336 11.48 0.72 -6.84
N VAL A 337 10.74 1.06 -7.89
CA VAL A 337 9.38 0.60 -8.15
C VAL A 337 9.41 -0.69 -8.94
N LEU A 338 9.49 -1.81 -8.20
CA LEU A 338 9.51 -3.16 -8.75
C LEU A 338 8.31 -3.96 -8.21
N ALA A 339 7.50 -4.53 -9.09
CA ALA A 339 6.34 -5.35 -8.72
C ALA A 339 6.16 -6.52 -9.69
N ILE A 340 5.35 -7.50 -9.29
CA ILE A 340 4.99 -8.62 -10.15
C ILE A 340 3.85 -8.20 -11.09
N ARG A 341 4.05 -8.39 -12.39
CA ARG A 341 3.04 -8.23 -13.44
C ARG A 341 3.03 -9.49 -14.29
N GLY A 342 1.87 -10.15 -14.39
CA GLY A 342 1.75 -11.40 -15.15
C GLY A 342 2.74 -12.50 -14.73
N GLY A 343 3.04 -12.58 -13.42
CA GLY A 343 3.99 -13.56 -12.87
C GLY A 343 5.48 -13.21 -13.03
N ARG A 344 5.81 -12.03 -13.56
CA ARG A 344 7.21 -11.59 -13.77
C ARG A 344 7.51 -10.28 -13.01
N PRO A 345 8.71 -10.15 -12.42
CA PRO A 345 9.13 -8.89 -11.80
C PRO A 345 9.46 -7.85 -12.89
N GLU A 346 8.82 -6.69 -12.81
CA GLU A 346 9.00 -5.59 -13.75
C GLU A 346 9.22 -4.27 -13.01
N THR A 347 10.10 -3.41 -13.55
CA THR A 347 10.25 -2.03 -13.08
C THR A 347 9.18 -1.19 -13.77
N LEU A 348 8.36 -0.49 -12.98
CA LEU A 348 7.14 0.15 -13.46
C LEU A 348 7.20 1.67 -13.26
N ASN A 349 6.71 2.41 -14.26
CA ASN A 349 6.44 3.84 -14.13
C ASN A 349 5.03 4.07 -13.51
N LEU A 350 4.66 5.33 -13.23
CA LEU A 350 3.36 5.66 -12.61
C LEU A 350 2.17 5.25 -13.48
N ARG A 351 2.21 5.60 -14.78
CA ARG A 351 1.18 5.24 -15.76
C ARG A 351 1.00 3.73 -15.87
N ASP A 352 2.08 2.96 -15.88
CA ASP A 352 2.04 1.51 -16.00
C ASP A 352 1.27 0.88 -14.84
N ILE A 353 1.40 1.41 -13.62
CA ILE A 353 0.69 0.90 -12.43
C ILE A 353 -0.80 1.25 -12.52
N ILE A 354 -1.12 2.49 -12.90
CA ILE A 354 -2.52 2.93 -13.08
C ILE A 354 -3.21 2.12 -14.16
N GLU A 355 -2.56 1.92 -15.31
CA GLU A 355 -3.09 1.10 -16.40
C GLU A 355 -3.34 -0.34 -15.96
N ALA A 356 -2.38 -0.96 -15.26
CA ALA A 356 -2.52 -2.33 -14.77
C ALA A 356 -3.69 -2.46 -13.77
N PHE A 357 -3.85 -1.49 -12.88
CA PHE A 357 -4.96 -1.45 -11.93
C PHE A 357 -6.32 -1.28 -12.62
N VAL A 358 -6.45 -0.33 -13.56
CA VAL A 358 -7.71 -0.09 -14.29
C VAL A 358 -8.12 -1.32 -15.11
N LYS A 359 -7.16 -1.95 -15.82
CA LYS A 359 -7.43 -3.20 -16.56
C LYS A 359 -7.90 -4.33 -15.62
N PHE A 360 -7.29 -4.44 -14.45
CA PHE A 360 -7.72 -5.42 -13.45
C PHE A 360 -9.12 -5.11 -12.91
N ARG A 361 -9.48 -3.84 -12.70
CA ARG A 361 -10.85 -3.46 -12.34
C ARG A 361 -11.85 -3.86 -13.42
N GLU A 362 -11.53 -3.66 -14.70
CA GLU A 362 -12.40 -4.11 -15.81
C GLU A 362 -12.65 -5.62 -15.74
N GLU A 363 -11.62 -6.42 -15.49
CA GLU A 363 -11.74 -7.87 -15.32
C GLU A 363 -12.64 -8.23 -14.13
N VAL A 364 -12.37 -7.64 -12.95
CA VAL A 364 -13.13 -7.89 -11.72
C VAL A 364 -14.60 -7.55 -11.88
N ILE A 365 -14.92 -6.40 -12.46
CA ILE A 365 -16.32 -5.99 -12.71
C ILE A 365 -16.98 -6.93 -13.72
N THR A 366 -16.28 -7.30 -14.79
CA THR A 366 -16.81 -8.24 -15.79
C THR A 366 -17.14 -9.59 -15.16
N ARG A 367 -16.24 -10.14 -14.34
CA ARG A 367 -16.45 -11.42 -13.64
C ARG A 367 -17.59 -11.34 -12.65
N ARG A 368 -17.62 -10.29 -11.82
CA ARG A 368 -18.73 -10.04 -10.88
C ARG A 368 -20.07 -9.98 -11.59
N SER A 369 -20.17 -9.20 -12.67
CA SER A 369 -21.40 -9.05 -13.43
C SER A 369 -21.84 -10.36 -14.09
N LYS A 370 -20.91 -11.19 -14.55
CA LYS A 370 -21.23 -12.54 -15.06
C LYS A 370 -21.76 -13.47 -13.97
N PHE A 371 -21.13 -13.46 -12.80
CA PHE A 371 -21.56 -14.26 -11.64
C PHE A 371 -22.96 -13.86 -11.17
N GLU A 372 -23.18 -12.56 -10.98
CA GLU A 372 -24.47 -12.03 -10.57
C GLU A 372 -25.55 -12.28 -11.64
N LEU A 373 -25.20 -12.18 -12.92
CA LEU A 373 -26.11 -12.46 -14.03
C LEU A 373 -26.53 -13.92 -14.06
N ALA A 374 -25.57 -14.86 -13.90
CA ALA A 374 -25.87 -16.29 -13.84
C ALA A 374 -26.80 -16.60 -12.67
N LYS A 375 -26.49 -16.10 -11.47
CA LYS A 375 -27.31 -16.30 -10.28
C LYS A 375 -28.71 -15.68 -10.40
N ALA A 376 -28.81 -14.48 -10.97
CA ALA A 376 -30.07 -13.81 -11.21
C ALA A 376 -30.92 -14.57 -12.25
N ARG A 377 -30.29 -15.09 -13.32
CA ARG A 377 -30.95 -15.93 -14.32
C ARG A 377 -31.44 -17.25 -13.75
N ASP A 378 -30.63 -17.95 -12.97
CA ASP A 378 -31.04 -19.21 -12.32
C ASP A 378 -32.28 -19.01 -11.43
N ARG A 379 -32.32 -17.89 -10.68
CA ARG A 379 -33.47 -17.54 -9.84
C ARG A 379 -34.69 -17.13 -10.68
N ALA A 380 -34.49 -16.28 -11.68
CA ALA A 380 -35.56 -15.82 -12.57
C ALA A 380 -36.16 -16.98 -13.38
N HIS A 381 -35.34 -17.96 -13.78
CA HIS A 381 -35.77 -19.18 -14.45
C HIS A 381 -36.78 -19.97 -13.63
N ILE A 382 -36.51 -20.14 -12.33
CA ILE A 382 -37.44 -20.79 -11.40
C ILE A 382 -38.73 -19.97 -11.28
N LEU A 383 -38.61 -18.66 -11.08
CA LEU A 383 -39.77 -17.76 -10.91
C LEU A 383 -40.67 -17.74 -12.15
N LEU A 384 -40.11 -17.81 -13.36
CA LEU A 384 -40.89 -17.93 -14.60
C LEU A 384 -41.83 -19.13 -14.55
N GLY A 385 -41.32 -20.31 -14.17
CA GLY A 385 -42.14 -21.51 -14.02
C GLY A 385 -43.23 -21.34 -12.95
N LEU A 386 -42.91 -20.69 -11.83
CA LEU A 386 -43.87 -20.44 -10.76
C LEU A 386 -44.98 -19.45 -11.19
N VAL A 387 -44.64 -18.39 -11.91
CA VAL A 387 -45.62 -17.44 -12.46
C VAL A 387 -46.55 -18.13 -13.46
N ILE A 388 -46.02 -18.98 -14.34
CA ILE A 388 -46.83 -19.80 -15.27
C ILE A 388 -47.79 -20.69 -14.47
N ALA A 389 -47.29 -21.37 -13.44
CA ALA A 389 -48.08 -22.31 -12.66
C ALA A 389 -49.19 -21.62 -11.86
N VAL A 390 -48.90 -20.47 -11.24
CA VAL A 390 -49.89 -19.71 -10.46
C VAL A 390 -50.92 -19.03 -11.37
N THR A 391 -50.52 -18.58 -12.56
CA THR A 391 -51.44 -18.01 -13.55
C THR A 391 -52.40 -19.07 -14.12
N ASN A 392 -51.96 -20.33 -14.20
CA ASN A 392 -52.73 -21.47 -14.71
C ASN A 392 -53.07 -22.51 -13.62
N LEU A 393 -53.34 -22.04 -12.40
CA LEU A 393 -53.41 -22.88 -11.20
C LEU A 393 -54.39 -24.06 -11.32
N ASP A 394 -55.60 -23.82 -11.82
CA ASP A 394 -56.63 -24.86 -11.93
C ASP A 394 -56.17 -26.02 -12.83
N GLU A 395 -55.47 -25.71 -13.91
CA GLU A 395 -54.95 -26.71 -14.83
C GLU A 395 -53.79 -27.49 -14.23
N VAL A 396 -52.86 -26.80 -13.55
CA VAL A 396 -51.75 -27.44 -12.82
C VAL A 396 -52.28 -28.39 -11.74
N VAL A 397 -53.25 -27.94 -10.94
CA VAL A 397 -53.87 -28.75 -9.88
C VAL A 397 -54.60 -29.96 -10.48
N LYS A 398 -55.27 -29.80 -11.61
CA LYS A 398 -55.93 -30.91 -12.32
C LYS A 398 -54.92 -31.96 -12.80
N ILE A 399 -53.78 -31.53 -13.37
CA ILE A 399 -52.70 -32.45 -13.80
C ILE A 399 -52.13 -33.20 -12.60
N ILE A 400 -51.84 -32.51 -11.49
CA ILE A 400 -51.27 -33.11 -10.29
C ILE A 400 -52.26 -34.10 -9.65
N ARG A 401 -53.51 -33.69 -9.39
CA ARG A 401 -54.54 -34.55 -8.78
C ARG A 401 -54.94 -35.74 -9.65
N GLY A 402 -54.85 -35.60 -10.97
CA GLY A 402 -55.14 -36.65 -11.93
C GLY A 402 -53.98 -37.63 -12.19
N SER A 403 -52.84 -37.44 -11.52
CA SER A 403 -51.64 -38.28 -11.71
C SER A 403 -51.47 -39.26 -10.55
N PRO A 404 -51.18 -40.56 -10.83
CA PRO A 404 -51.07 -41.59 -9.79
C PRO A 404 -49.77 -41.49 -8.97
N SER A 405 -48.76 -40.77 -9.46
CA SER A 405 -47.49 -40.54 -8.76
C SER A 405 -46.89 -39.18 -9.11
N PRO A 406 -45.98 -38.64 -8.27
CA PRO A 406 -45.24 -37.42 -8.58
C PRO A 406 -44.43 -37.51 -9.89
N ALA A 407 -43.89 -38.69 -10.21
CA ALA A 407 -43.15 -38.91 -11.45
C ALA A 407 -44.05 -38.70 -12.69
N VAL A 408 -45.27 -39.26 -12.67
CA VAL A 408 -46.24 -39.08 -13.76
C VAL A 408 -46.73 -37.64 -13.84
N ALA A 409 -46.93 -36.96 -12.71
CA ALA A 409 -47.29 -35.53 -12.68
C ALA A 409 -46.18 -34.69 -13.33
N ARG A 410 -44.91 -34.96 -12.99
CA ARG A 410 -43.75 -34.28 -13.58
C ARG A 410 -43.69 -34.48 -15.08
N GLU A 411 -43.79 -35.70 -15.58
CA GLU A 411 -43.78 -35.99 -17.03
C GLU A 411 -44.89 -35.24 -17.77
N ARG A 412 -46.10 -35.20 -17.20
CA ARG A 412 -47.23 -34.46 -17.80
C ARG A 412 -47.03 -32.96 -17.81
N LEU A 413 -46.46 -32.39 -16.75
CA LEU A 413 -46.17 -30.95 -16.68
C LEU A 413 -45.06 -30.54 -17.65
N LEU A 414 -44.08 -31.41 -17.90
CA LEU A 414 -42.96 -31.17 -18.83
C LEU A 414 -43.38 -31.12 -20.30
N VAL A 415 -44.28 -32.00 -20.72
CA VAL A 415 -44.73 -32.06 -22.13
C VAL A 415 -45.82 -31.03 -22.45
N ARG A 416 -46.41 -30.40 -21.43
CA ARG A 416 -47.49 -29.42 -21.59
C ARG A 416 -46.95 -28.07 -22.07
N GLU A 417 -47.66 -27.48 -23.02
CA GLU A 417 -47.37 -26.14 -23.57
C GLU A 417 -48.23 -25.06 -22.93
N TRP A 418 -47.62 -24.09 -22.27
CA TRP A 418 -48.33 -23.06 -21.50
C TRP A 418 -48.38 -21.73 -22.26
N PRO A 419 -49.48 -20.95 -22.19
CA PRO A 419 -49.55 -19.63 -22.80
C PRO A 419 -48.62 -18.63 -22.08
N ILE A 420 -47.94 -17.76 -22.83
CA ILE A 420 -46.89 -16.87 -22.28
C ILE A 420 -47.02 -15.38 -22.56
N ALA A 421 -48.16 -14.92 -23.08
CA ALA A 421 -48.33 -13.52 -23.49
C ALA A 421 -47.90 -12.49 -22.42
N GLU A 422 -48.22 -12.73 -21.15
CA GLU A 422 -47.92 -11.81 -20.04
C GLU A 422 -46.45 -11.86 -19.57
N ILE A 423 -45.69 -12.91 -19.91
CA ILE A 423 -44.32 -13.14 -19.42
C ILE A 423 -43.29 -13.29 -20.54
N ALA A 424 -43.69 -13.16 -21.80
CA ALA A 424 -42.82 -13.35 -22.96
C ALA A 424 -41.57 -12.45 -22.92
N GLN A 425 -41.71 -11.21 -22.44
CA GLN A 425 -40.58 -10.29 -22.26
C GLN A 425 -39.54 -10.80 -21.26
N TYR A 426 -39.98 -11.43 -20.16
CA TYR A 426 -39.11 -11.97 -19.13
C TYR A 426 -38.41 -13.25 -19.62
N ILE A 427 -39.15 -14.10 -20.33
CA ILE A 427 -38.59 -15.31 -20.96
C ILE A 427 -37.47 -14.93 -21.92
N LYS A 428 -37.69 -13.94 -22.80
CA LYS A 428 -36.67 -13.47 -23.75
C LYS A 428 -35.40 -12.97 -23.07
N LEU A 429 -35.52 -12.34 -21.89
CA LEU A 429 -34.39 -11.78 -21.15
C LEU A 429 -33.59 -12.85 -20.39
N VAL A 430 -34.29 -13.82 -19.81
CA VAL A 430 -33.72 -14.87 -18.94
C VAL A 430 -33.16 -16.03 -19.78
N GLU A 431 -33.90 -16.48 -20.79
CA GLU A 431 -33.65 -17.72 -21.57
C GLU A 431 -32.90 -17.46 -22.89
N ALA A 432 -32.31 -16.27 -23.05
CA ALA A 432 -31.73 -15.76 -24.30
C ALA A 432 -30.62 -16.62 -24.96
N VAL A 433 -30.19 -17.71 -24.31
CA VAL A 433 -29.04 -18.54 -24.74
C VAL A 433 -29.47 -19.90 -25.28
N GLU A 434 -30.61 -20.46 -24.89
CA GLU A 434 -30.94 -21.87 -25.17
C GLU A 434 -32.25 -22.09 -25.96
N VAL A 435 -33.19 -21.14 -25.95
CA VAL A 435 -34.51 -21.32 -26.61
C VAL A 435 -34.93 -20.06 -27.35
N GLU A 436 -34.95 -20.13 -28.69
CA GLU A 436 -35.56 -19.09 -29.52
C GLU A 436 -37.09 -19.22 -29.40
N VAL A 437 -37.69 -18.54 -28.43
CA VAL A 437 -39.14 -18.53 -28.21
C VAL A 437 -39.78 -17.73 -29.34
N THR A 438 -40.17 -18.44 -30.40
CA THR A 438 -40.78 -17.90 -31.62
C THR A 438 -42.31 -18.09 -31.66
N GLY A 439 -42.90 -18.75 -30.66
CA GLY A 439 -44.33 -19.04 -30.56
C GLY A 439 -45.00 -18.47 -29.31
N ASP A 440 -46.33 -18.60 -29.24
CA ASP A 440 -47.18 -18.10 -28.13
C ASP A 440 -47.21 -19.04 -26.90
N THR A 441 -46.40 -20.10 -26.92
CA THR A 441 -46.37 -21.13 -25.87
C THR A 441 -44.96 -21.44 -25.37
N TYR A 442 -44.87 -21.94 -24.14
CA TYR A 442 -43.62 -22.32 -23.48
C TYR A 442 -43.74 -23.67 -22.78
N ARG A 443 -42.66 -24.45 -22.81
CA ARG A 443 -42.57 -25.74 -22.10
C ARG A 443 -41.68 -25.56 -20.88
N LEU A 444 -42.16 -26.06 -19.75
CA LEU A 444 -41.44 -25.97 -18.49
C LEU A 444 -40.22 -26.89 -18.51
N THR A 445 -39.14 -26.46 -17.87
CA THR A 445 -37.95 -27.28 -17.63
C THR A 445 -38.12 -28.18 -16.41
N ASP A 446 -37.27 -29.20 -16.26
CA ASP A 446 -37.26 -30.08 -15.08
C ASP A 446 -37.14 -29.28 -13.77
N VAL A 447 -36.23 -28.31 -13.74
CA VAL A 447 -35.97 -27.48 -12.56
C VAL A 447 -37.22 -26.68 -12.18
N GLN A 448 -37.91 -26.09 -13.16
CA GLN A 448 -39.17 -25.37 -12.94
C GLN A 448 -40.27 -26.30 -12.44
N VAL A 449 -40.45 -27.47 -13.07
CA VAL A 449 -41.50 -28.43 -12.65
C VAL A 449 -41.26 -28.92 -11.23
N ARG A 450 -40.00 -29.21 -10.84
CA ARG A 450 -39.67 -29.55 -9.45
C ARG A 450 -40.06 -28.41 -8.50
N ALA A 451 -39.69 -27.18 -8.82
CA ALA A 451 -40.05 -26.02 -8.00
C ALA A 451 -41.58 -25.82 -7.87
N ILE A 452 -42.34 -26.11 -8.93
CA ILE A 452 -43.81 -26.07 -8.91
C ILE A 452 -44.38 -27.16 -7.99
N LEU A 453 -43.84 -28.37 -8.03
CA LEU A 453 -44.28 -29.49 -7.17
C LEU A 453 -43.93 -29.25 -5.69
N ASP A 454 -42.85 -28.51 -5.42
CA ASP A 454 -42.43 -28.11 -4.07
C ASP A 454 -43.17 -26.87 -3.53
N LEU A 455 -44.06 -26.27 -4.34
CA LEU A 455 -44.79 -25.06 -3.98
C LEU A 455 -45.77 -25.34 -2.83
N ARG A 456 -45.72 -24.48 -1.81
CA ARG A 456 -46.58 -24.60 -0.61
C ARG A 456 -47.87 -23.81 -0.78
N LEU A 457 -48.98 -24.33 -0.26
CA LEU A 457 -50.33 -23.76 -0.43
C LEU A 457 -50.45 -22.25 -0.08
N HIS A 458 -49.69 -21.74 0.90
CA HIS A 458 -49.75 -20.31 1.25
C HIS A 458 -49.29 -19.38 0.11
N ARG A 459 -48.45 -19.87 -0.81
CA ARG A 459 -47.99 -19.13 -2.01
C ARG A 459 -49.08 -18.99 -3.08
N LEU A 460 -50.21 -19.69 -2.94
CA LEU A 460 -51.35 -19.62 -3.86
C LEU A 460 -52.35 -18.51 -3.51
N THR A 461 -52.09 -17.76 -2.44
CA THR A 461 -52.88 -16.56 -2.11
C THR A 461 -52.61 -15.46 -3.13
N GLY A 462 -53.54 -14.49 -3.27
CA GLY A 462 -53.32 -13.33 -4.16
C GLY A 462 -52.02 -12.60 -3.85
N LEU A 463 -51.75 -12.33 -2.57
CA LEU A 463 -50.50 -11.72 -2.12
C LEU A 463 -49.27 -12.56 -2.50
N GLY A 464 -49.34 -13.89 -2.34
CA GLY A 464 -48.24 -14.78 -2.73
C GLY A 464 -47.95 -14.80 -4.23
N ARG A 465 -48.97 -14.62 -5.06
CA ARG A 465 -48.82 -14.46 -6.52
C ARG A 465 -48.12 -13.14 -6.86
N ASP A 466 -48.58 -12.05 -6.26
CA ASP A 466 -48.04 -10.71 -6.51
C ASP A 466 -46.57 -10.63 -6.08
N GLU A 467 -46.21 -11.21 -4.92
CA GLU A 467 -44.81 -11.31 -4.47
C GLU A 467 -43.89 -12.02 -5.47
N ILE A 468 -44.34 -13.12 -6.08
CA ILE A 468 -43.55 -13.88 -7.06
C ILE A 468 -43.38 -13.07 -8.36
N GLY A 469 -44.45 -12.40 -8.81
CA GLY A 469 -44.41 -11.53 -9.98
C GLY A 469 -43.48 -10.33 -9.78
N ASP A 470 -43.58 -9.66 -8.64
CA ASP A 470 -42.74 -8.52 -8.27
C ASP A 470 -41.26 -8.93 -8.12
N GLU A 471 -40.98 -10.10 -7.55
CA GLU A 471 -39.61 -10.64 -7.47
C GLU A 471 -39.03 -10.88 -8.87
N LEU A 472 -39.82 -11.48 -9.79
CA LEU A 472 -39.40 -11.69 -11.16
C LEU A 472 -39.15 -10.37 -11.90
N ALA A 473 -40.03 -9.37 -11.75
CA ALA A 473 -39.88 -8.07 -12.38
C ALA A 473 -38.59 -7.36 -11.92
N LYS A 474 -38.30 -7.37 -10.62
CA LYS A 474 -37.05 -6.81 -10.07
C LYS A 474 -35.81 -7.54 -10.58
N LEU A 475 -35.85 -8.87 -10.65
CA LEU A 475 -34.74 -9.64 -11.20
C LEU A 475 -34.54 -9.38 -12.69
N ALA A 476 -35.62 -9.15 -13.44
CA ALA A 476 -35.53 -8.76 -14.84
C ALA A 476 -34.82 -7.41 -15.00
N GLU A 477 -35.13 -6.41 -14.17
CA GLU A 477 -34.40 -5.13 -14.17
C GLU A 477 -32.90 -5.33 -13.89
N VAL A 478 -32.56 -6.15 -12.88
CA VAL A 478 -31.17 -6.48 -12.56
C VAL A 478 -30.47 -7.19 -13.71
N ILE A 479 -31.12 -8.18 -14.34
CA ILE A 479 -30.56 -8.91 -15.49
C ILE A 479 -30.33 -7.95 -16.67
N ALA A 480 -31.27 -7.05 -16.94
CA ALA A 480 -31.15 -6.07 -18.02
C ALA A 480 -29.95 -5.13 -17.78
N GLU A 481 -29.78 -4.62 -16.56
CA GLU A 481 -28.63 -3.78 -16.20
C GLU A 481 -27.31 -4.57 -16.30
N LEU A 482 -27.26 -5.81 -15.81
CA LEU A 482 -26.06 -6.64 -15.91
C LEU A 482 -25.68 -6.95 -17.37
N LEU A 483 -26.67 -7.21 -18.22
CA LEU A 483 -26.45 -7.37 -19.66
C LEU A 483 -25.98 -6.06 -20.32
N HIS A 484 -26.51 -4.91 -19.87
CA HIS A 484 -26.05 -3.61 -20.34
C HIS A 484 -24.59 -3.35 -19.95
N ILE A 485 -24.21 -3.62 -18.69
CA ILE A 485 -22.82 -3.53 -18.22
C ILE A 485 -21.89 -4.44 -19.05
N LEU A 486 -22.28 -5.70 -19.29
CA LEU A 486 -21.47 -6.66 -20.04
C LEU A 486 -21.39 -6.35 -21.55
N GLY A 487 -22.45 -5.75 -22.10
CA GLY A 487 -22.55 -5.42 -23.53
C GLY A 487 -22.07 -4.02 -23.89
N ASN A 488 -21.90 -3.12 -22.92
CA ASN A 488 -21.54 -1.72 -23.13
C ASN A 488 -20.33 -1.32 -22.28
N ARG A 489 -19.18 -1.18 -22.95
CA ARG A 489 -17.93 -0.79 -22.30
C ARG A 489 -18.00 0.57 -21.59
N ALA A 490 -18.76 1.54 -22.12
CA ALA A 490 -18.92 2.83 -21.47
C ALA A 490 -19.65 2.68 -20.13
N ARG A 491 -20.72 1.87 -20.09
CA ARG A 491 -21.44 1.60 -18.83
C ARG A 491 -20.57 0.86 -17.81
N LEU A 492 -19.75 -0.09 -18.25
CA LEU A 492 -18.77 -0.75 -17.38
C LEU A 492 -17.79 0.25 -16.76
N TYR A 493 -17.29 1.21 -17.56
CA TYR A 493 -16.39 2.25 -17.06
C TYR A 493 -17.10 3.21 -16.10
N GLU A 494 -18.37 3.56 -16.36
CA GLU A 494 -19.18 4.35 -15.41
C GLU A 494 -19.26 3.67 -14.04
N VAL A 495 -19.52 2.35 -13.99
CA VAL A 495 -19.54 1.60 -12.73
C VAL A 495 -18.19 1.64 -12.01
N ILE A 496 -17.08 1.52 -12.74
CA ILE A 496 -15.74 1.64 -12.14
C ILE A 496 -15.52 3.06 -11.58
N VAL A 497 -15.93 4.10 -12.31
CA VAL A 497 -15.84 5.50 -11.86
C VAL A 497 -16.68 5.72 -10.61
N GLU A 498 -17.92 5.23 -10.59
CA GLU A 498 -18.82 5.31 -9.43
C GLU A 498 -18.19 4.66 -8.18
N GLU A 499 -17.62 3.46 -8.33
CA GLU A 499 -16.98 2.75 -7.22
C GLU A 499 -15.70 3.44 -6.73
N LEU A 500 -14.82 3.89 -7.64
CA LEU A 500 -13.61 4.62 -7.28
C LEU A 500 -13.94 5.93 -6.57
N THR A 501 -14.92 6.66 -7.08
CA THR A 501 -15.40 7.90 -6.49
C THR A 501 -15.96 7.66 -5.08
N ALA A 502 -16.76 6.61 -4.89
CA ALA A 502 -17.27 6.25 -3.57
C ALA A 502 -16.14 5.94 -2.57
N VAL A 503 -15.09 5.22 -3.00
CA VAL A 503 -13.92 4.94 -2.15
C VAL A 503 -13.16 6.24 -1.84
N ARG A 504 -12.94 7.12 -2.82
CA ARG A 504 -12.30 8.43 -2.61
C ARG A 504 -13.07 9.25 -1.60
N ASP A 505 -14.36 9.45 -1.81
CA ASP A 505 -15.18 10.33 -0.98
C ASP A 505 -15.30 9.82 0.45
N GLN A 506 -15.20 8.50 0.65
CA GLN A 506 -15.25 7.88 1.97
C GLN A 506 -13.90 7.85 2.71
N TYR A 507 -12.77 7.73 2.00
CA TYR A 507 -11.47 7.42 2.62
C TYR A 507 -10.32 8.38 2.26
N ALA A 508 -10.53 9.33 1.35
CA ALA A 508 -9.52 10.35 1.07
C ALA A 508 -9.25 11.19 2.31
N THR A 509 -7.98 11.53 2.50
CA THR A 509 -7.53 12.38 3.61
C THR A 509 -6.64 13.48 3.06
N PRO A 510 -6.56 14.65 3.72
CA PRO A 510 -5.63 15.69 3.31
C PRO A 510 -4.18 15.16 3.28
N ARG A 511 -3.36 15.78 2.43
CA ARG A 511 -1.94 15.50 2.35
C ARG A 511 -1.26 15.79 3.69
N LYS A 512 -0.34 14.91 4.11
CA LYS A 512 0.51 15.11 5.30
C LYS A 512 1.86 15.71 4.91
N THR A 513 2.47 15.18 3.85
CA THR A 513 3.78 15.63 3.38
C THR A 513 3.66 16.92 2.55
N GLU A 514 4.52 17.89 2.82
CA GLU A 514 4.63 19.11 2.02
C GLU A 514 5.68 18.92 0.91
N ILE A 515 5.46 19.53 -0.26
CA ILE A 515 6.45 19.58 -1.34
C ILE A 515 6.92 21.03 -1.47
N ALA A 516 8.16 21.28 -1.07
CA ALA A 516 8.80 22.58 -1.19
C ALA A 516 9.62 22.68 -2.49
N ALA A 517 9.99 23.91 -2.86
CA ALA A 517 11.00 24.12 -3.90
C ALA A 517 12.28 23.33 -3.58
N ALA A 518 13.06 23.04 -4.61
CA ALA A 518 14.39 22.47 -4.38
C ALA A 518 15.16 23.44 -3.47
N ALA A 519 15.73 22.90 -2.39
CA ALA A 519 16.67 23.68 -1.60
C ALA A 519 17.92 23.88 -2.45
N ASP A 520 18.45 25.10 -2.49
CA ASP A 520 19.82 25.31 -2.93
C ASP A 520 20.73 24.46 -2.05
N GLY A 521 21.80 23.91 -2.65
CA GLY A 521 22.77 23.11 -1.90
C GLY A 521 23.30 23.88 -0.69
N ILE A 522 23.56 23.19 0.42
CA ILE A 522 24.16 23.82 1.60
C ILE A 522 25.64 24.03 1.31
N GLU A 523 26.08 25.29 1.25
CA GLU A 523 27.50 25.63 1.09
C GLU A 523 28.26 25.38 2.41
N ASP A 524 29.59 25.29 2.36
CA ASP A 524 30.39 25.06 3.58
C ASP A 524 30.30 26.27 4.53
N GLU A 525 30.12 27.47 3.97
CA GLU A 525 29.94 28.74 4.66
C GLU A 525 28.63 28.79 5.46
N ASP A 526 27.55 28.21 4.93
CA ASP A 526 26.22 28.16 5.58
C ASP A 526 26.21 27.37 6.90
N LEU A 527 27.27 26.60 7.15
CA LEU A 527 27.47 25.82 8.37
C LEU A 527 28.23 26.60 9.44
N ILE A 528 28.71 27.80 9.16
CA ILE A 528 29.60 28.54 10.06
C ILE A 528 28.87 29.79 10.52
N GLU A 529 28.94 30.10 11.82
CA GLU A 529 28.40 31.37 12.31
C GLU A 529 29.18 32.55 11.71
N ARG A 530 28.46 33.60 11.31
CA ARG A 530 29.07 34.82 10.82
C ARG A 530 29.50 35.68 12.00
N GLU A 531 30.78 35.60 12.33
CA GLU A 531 31.39 36.39 13.40
C GLU A 531 32.72 37.01 12.96
N ASP A 532 33.14 38.06 13.67
CA ASP A 532 34.48 38.61 13.56
C ASP A 532 35.44 37.76 14.40
N MET A 533 36.56 37.35 13.80
CA MET A 533 37.60 36.59 14.48
C MET A 533 38.99 37.17 14.22
N VAL A 534 39.87 36.89 15.17
CA VAL A 534 41.30 37.14 15.05
C VAL A 534 41.99 35.87 14.58
N VAL A 535 42.70 35.96 13.46
CA VAL A 535 43.55 34.88 12.95
C VAL A 535 44.99 35.18 13.34
N THR A 536 45.61 34.24 14.05
CA THR A 536 47.02 34.28 14.46
C THR A 536 47.80 33.21 13.74
N VAL A 537 48.90 33.60 13.11
CA VAL A 537 49.88 32.71 12.46
C VAL A 537 51.19 32.82 13.24
N THR A 538 51.83 31.70 13.56
CA THR A 538 53.10 31.67 14.27
C THR A 538 54.30 31.43 13.35
N MET A 539 55.53 31.55 13.88
CA MET A 539 56.75 31.24 13.14
C MET A 539 56.84 29.77 12.77
N GLU A 540 56.40 28.86 13.64
CA GLU A 540 56.35 27.42 13.34
C GLU A 540 55.21 27.05 12.38
N GLY A 541 54.44 28.03 11.88
CA GLY A 541 53.36 27.81 10.92
C GLY A 541 52.05 27.36 11.56
N TYR A 542 51.90 27.51 12.87
CA TYR A 542 50.63 27.23 13.52
C TYR A 542 49.63 28.35 13.23
N ILE A 543 48.47 27.99 12.68
CA ILE A 543 47.39 28.91 12.35
C ILE A 543 46.22 28.62 13.26
N LYS A 544 45.73 29.65 13.95
CA LYS A 544 44.57 29.54 14.83
C LYS A 544 43.63 30.72 14.63
N ARG A 545 42.33 30.44 14.66
CA ARG A 545 41.27 31.45 14.79
C ARG A 545 40.78 31.54 16.23
N THR A 546 40.47 32.74 16.69
CA THR A 546 39.86 33.02 17.99
C THR A 546 38.78 34.10 17.81
N PRO A 547 37.55 33.93 18.32
CA PRO A 547 36.51 34.95 18.22
C PRO A 547 36.99 36.29 18.79
N LEU A 548 36.67 37.40 18.11
CA LEU A 548 37.17 38.74 18.47
C LEU A 548 36.76 39.15 19.90
N ASP A 549 35.55 38.77 20.32
CA ASP A 549 35.04 39.03 21.66
C ASP A 549 35.86 38.34 22.76
N THR A 550 36.45 37.19 22.44
CA THR A 550 37.35 36.46 23.36
C THR A 550 38.74 37.10 23.38
N PHE A 551 39.10 37.87 22.34
CA PHE A 551 40.39 38.51 22.16
C PHE A 551 40.47 39.92 22.77
N ARG A 552 39.44 40.39 23.50
CA ARG A 552 39.42 41.73 24.11
C ARG A 552 40.61 42.00 25.05
N ALA A 553 41.29 43.11 24.81
CA ALA A 553 42.46 43.59 25.54
C ALA A 553 42.16 44.00 27.00
N GLN A 554 42.97 43.52 27.94
CA GLN A 554 43.09 44.13 29.27
C GLN A 554 44.05 45.32 29.19
N ASN A 555 43.57 46.53 29.52
CA ASN A 555 44.31 47.81 29.51
C ASN A 555 45.42 47.94 30.58
N LYS A 556 46.10 46.85 30.97
CA LYS A 556 47.31 46.90 31.80
C LYS A 556 48.30 45.87 31.27
N GLY A 557 49.49 46.35 30.89
CA GLY A 557 50.58 45.59 30.25
C GLY A 557 51.04 44.33 30.98
N GLY A 558 50.26 43.27 30.88
CA GLY A 558 50.56 41.95 31.41
C GLY A 558 49.89 40.89 30.53
N LYS A 559 50.71 39.93 30.07
CA LYS A 559 50.39 38.71 29.31
C LYS A 559 48.88 38.41 29.24
N GLY A 560 48.30 38.58 28.05
CA GLY A 560 46.90 38.24 27.79
C GLY A 560 46.61 36.79 28.15
N ARG A 561 45.56 36.56 28.95
CA ARG A 561 45.04 35.21 29.19
C ARG A 561 44.34 34.73 27.92
N ALA A 562 44.85 33.63 27.37
CA ALA A 562 44.32 32.84 26.25
C ALA A 562 44.75 33.22 24.81
N GLY A 563 45.76 34.08 24.64
CA GLY A 563 46.47 34.18 23.36
C GLY A 563 47.47 33.05 23.20
N MET A 564 46.99 31.82 22.97
CA MET A 564 47.78 30.61 22.67
C MET A 564 48.82 30.24 23.75
N ALA A 565 48.71 29.05 24.34
CA ALA A 565 49.86 28.48 25.03
C ALA A 565 50.87 28.07 23.96
N THR A 566 51.67 29.02 23.48
CA THR A 566 52.84 28.74 22.66
C THR A 566 53.72 27.81 23.49
N LYS A 567 54.22 26.71 22.91
CA LYS A 567 55.39 26.03 23.47
C LYS A 567 56.45 27.10 23.74
N ASP A 568 57.22 26.95 24.80
CA ASP A 568 58.30 27.87 25.13
C ASP A 568 59.10 28.17 23.84
N GLU A 569 58.92 29.39 23.29
CA GLU A 569 59.57 29.99 22.09
C GLU A 569 58.84 30.10 20.72
N ASP A 570 57.55 29.75 20.55
CA ASP A 570 56.87 30.04 19.25
C ASP A 570 56.24 31.46 19.20
N ALA A 571 56.74 32.34 18.33
CA ALA A 571 56.30 33.74 18.22
C ALA A 571 55.22 33.95 17.14
N ILE A 572 54.25 34.84 17.39
CA ILE A 572 53.24 35.24 16.40
C ILE A 572 53.90 36.09 15.31
N THR A 573 53.78 35.68 14.05
CA THR A 573 54.32 36.38 12.88
C THR A 573 53.30 37.30 12.24
N ASN A 574 52.05 36.83 12.11
CA ASN A 574 50.96 37.61 11.54
C ASN A 574 49.71 37.53 12.43
N LEU A 575 49.05 38.67 12.57
CA LEU A 575 47.79 38.82 13.28
C LEU A 575 46.89 39.76 12.49
N PHE A 576 45.69 39.31 12.14
CA PHE A 576 44.70 40.13 11.47
C PHE A 576 43.28 39.75 11.92
N VAL A 577 42.37 40.72 11.83
CA VAL A 577 40.94 40.54 12.11
C VAL A 577 40.22 40.35 10.78
N THR A 578 39.37 39.35 10.69
CA THR A 578 38.53 39.09 9.52
C THR A 578 37.23 38.44 9.95
N SER A 579 36.29 38.23 9.02
CA SER A 579 35.05 37.49 9.28
C SER A 579 35.16 36.04 8.83
N THR A 580 34.43 35.13 9.48
CA THR A 580 34.42 33.68 9.19
C THR A 580 34.09 33.34 7.74
N HIS A 581 33.40 34.23 7.03
CA HIS A 581 32.99 34.07 5.64
C HIS A 581 33.90 34.77 4.64
N THR A 582 34.99 35.39 5.09
CA THR A 582 35.95 36.07 4.20
C THR A 582 37.03 35.09 3.77
N PRO A 583 37.18 34.79 2.46
CA PRO A 583 38.25 33.92 1.99
C PRO A 583 39.63 34.48 2.34
N VAL A 584 40.50 33.63 2.87
CA VAL A 584 41.91 33.97 3.16
C VAL A 584 42.79 33.22 2.16
N LEU A 585 43.59 33.96 1.41
CA LEU A 585 44.49 33.42 0.39
C LEU A 585 45.90 33.25 0.96
N PHE A 586 46.48 32.06 0.81
CA PHE A 586 47.81 31.73 1.33
C PHE A 586 48.85 31.72 0.21
N PHE A 587 49.59 32.82 0.10
CA PHE A 587 50.62 32.96 -0.92
C PHE A 587 51.90 32.21 -0.52
N SER A 588 52.30 31.24 -1.33
CA SER A 588 53.54 30.49 -1.14
C SER A 588 54.72 31.11 -1.90
N ASN A 589 55.94 30.85 -1.43
CA ASN A 589 57.19 31.21 -2.12
C ASN A 589 57.41 30.45 -3.44
N HIS A 590 56.55 29.48 -3.77
CA HIS A 590 56.52 28.78 -5.05
C HIS A 590 55.56 29.43 -6.07
N GLY A 591 54.99 30.60 -5.75
CA GLY A 591 54.08 31.33 -6.63
C GLY A 591 52.67 30.73 -6.73
N LYS A 592 52.29 29.86 -5.79
CA LYS A 592 50.93 29.31 -5.66
C LYS A 592 50.13 30.08 -4.60
N VAL A 593 48.82 30.17 -4.81
CA VAL A 593 47.81 30.83 -3.95
C VAL A 593 46.76 29.84 -3.52
#